data_AF-A0A944N581-F1
#
_entry.id   AF-A0A944N581-F1
#
_cell.length_a   1.000
_cell.length_b   1.000
_cell.length_c   1.000
_cell.angle_alpha   90.00
_cell.angle_beta   90.00
_cell.angle_gamma   90.00
#
_symmetry.space_group_name_H-M   'P 1'
#
loop_
_entity.id
_entity.type
_entity.pdbx_description
1 polymer ?
#
loop_
_entity_poly.entity_id
_entity_poly.type
_entity_poly.pdbx_seq_one_letter_code
_entity_poly.pdbx_strand_id
1 'polypeptide(L)'
;MKKSFRLYSVLMLFGAFILTSCSQAVVVAPVSTPYNAKSGAKLNSTNVPVSVSTPYNAEAILAQTIQLKPSSIKNIADRSRILLKHANSYMTANKRYEIELSESLSTYDDLLLKTFYPVKEESTSGSQSCFRLDSEKHSIYSIDYDSASMQLKMRNTWGYERDAESAYLCFTFDSASHTMTAAKRYVFKKEEKSYAEDKSFSSSAVSYDSASSSFKLSSSASKITIYDSGFNFSVPRDFNPDRSKIVPNARVVWENVPRVESFSMHRLSGDKMQRDINSKYLPQVQVAGNDSGTRAAAEKMLKQITSDLADSGESLRYSPEVYLAFRNGLLNTKLKGATTVNGLIEQNTVPYVFFTNETDGSDVRHPFMVLTTYSIADKPNRLLDVPAPPGGSGGRGYGSQKVTRDALLQTYMIKLPLKNYGNVSSLDENEMEETLASDVGETQLNVYNYASISSIGVAVDGVMIYPLLNNTLVSAQQKAEITNTGIHVGRGMGLHWHADGHSATGNGLNLYNLADYAGKSHPPLIGFGFDGIALFGKYETAYHDMDGVHDLLDSFGGHAHDNYGYHYHAHSAPSSVIGDSRDYTLHILMKGAWIGKINAIPEFWRGDAPNVAGQHNRYAGDR
;
A
#
# COMPACT_ATOMS: atom_id res chain seq x y z
N MET A 1 57.37 -0.42 3.29
CA MET A 1 56.92 0.38 4.47
C MET A 1 55.62 1.06 4.08
N LYS A 2 54.46 0.44 4.34
CA LYS A 2 53.59 0.61 5.53
C LYS A 2 53.16 2.07 5.80
N LYS A 3 51.86 2.34 5.56
CA LYS A 3 50.85 2.97 6.44
C LYS A 3 49.62 3.32 5.60
N SER A 4 48.36 3.17 6.00
CA SER A 4 47.65 2.35 6.99
C SER A 4 46.18 2.75 6.81
N PHE A 5 45.35 1.83 6.32
CA PHE A 5 43.90 1.95 6.25
C PHE A 5 43.35 1.70 7.67
N ARG A 6 42.55 2.62 8.23
CA ARG A 6 41.90 2.43 9.53
C ARG A 6 40.51 1.84 9.34
N LEU A 7 40.41 0.55 9.66
CA LEU A 7 39.19 -0.20 9.90
C LEU A 7 38.64 0.20 11.28
N TYR A 8 37.38 0.65 11.37
CA TYR A 8 36.67 0.73 12.64
C TYR A 8 35.84 -0.54 12.83
N SER A 9 36.39 -1.48 13.59
CA SER A 9 35.68 -2.63 14.13
C SER A 9 34.92 -2.19 15.38
N VAL A 10 33.59 -2.25 15.36
CA VAL A 10 32.78 -2.20 16.58
C VAL A 10 32.55 -3.62 17.05
N LEU A 11 33.20 -3.98 18.16
CA LEU A 11 32.93 -5.20 18.92
C LEU A 11 31.48 -5.13 19.45
N MET A 12 30.60 -6.02 18.97
CA MET A 12 29.40 -6.40 19.71
C MET A 12 29.78 -7.53 20.67
N LEU A 13 29.62 -7.29 21.98
CA LEU A 13 29.69 -8.35 23.00
C LEU A 13 28.51 -9.30 22.83
N PHE A 14 28.80 -10.56 22.49
CA PHE A 14 27.85 -11.67 22.57
C PHE A 14 27.57 -11.99 24.05
N GLY A 15 26.35 -11.68 24.50
CA GLY A 15 25.77 -12.31 25.67
C GLY A 15 25.22 -13.67 25.27
N ALA A 16 25.84 -14.74 25.77
CA ALA A 16 25.38 -16.10 25.59
C ALA A 16 23.96 -16.27 26.16
N PHE A 17 22.98 -16.35 25.26
CA PHE A 17 21.67 -16.91 25.56
C PHE A 17 21.60 -18.31 24.95
N ILE A 18 21.10 -19.22 25.78
CA ILE A 18 20.93 -20.64 25.52
C ILE A 18 20.15 -20.82 24.21
N LEU A 19 20.77 -21.54 23.26
CA LEU A 19 20.17 -22.02 22.03
C LEU A 19 19.05 -23.01 22.37
N THR A 20 17.83 -22.53 22.55
CA THR A 20 16.65 -23.33 22.17
C THR A 20 16.49 -23.14 20.68
N SER A 21 16.67 -24.22 19.93
CA SER A 21 16.38 -24.30 18.49
C SER A 21 14.99 -23.74 18.21
N CYS A 22 14.90 -22.53 17.68
CA CYS A 22 13.66 -22.03 17.10
C CYS A 22 13.37 -22.88 15.86
N SER A 23 12.41 -23.79 15.98
CA SER A 23 11.79 -24.43 14.83
C SER A 23 11.19 -23.33 13.95
N GLN A 24 11.56 -23.36 12.66
CA GLN A 24 11.00 -22.52 11.60
C GLN A 24 9.46 -22.57 11.63
N ALA A 25 8.82 -21.57 11.03
CA ALA A 25 7.42 -21.69 10.67
C ALA A 25 7.18 -23.01 9.95
N VAL A 26 6.36 -23.89 10.53
CA VAL A 26 5.76 -24.97 9.76
C VAL A 26 4.66 -24.31 8.94
N VAL A 27 5.06 -23.70 7.81
CA VAL A 27 4.16 -23.68 6.67
C VAL A 27 3.92 -25.15 6.38
N VAL A 28 2.69 -25.63 6.61
CA VAL A 28 2.34 -26.99 6.20
C VAL A 28 2.69 -27.05 4.73
N ALA A 29 3.68 -27.88 4.37
CA ALA A 29 4.13 -27.97 3.00
C ALA A 29 2.87 -28.18 2.14
N PRO A 30 2.60 -27.35 1.13
CA PRO A 30 1.63 -27.75 0.12
C PRO A 30 2.08 -29.13 -0.35
N VAL A 31 1.12 -30.05 -0.49
CA VAL A 31 1.36 -31.37 -1.07
C VAL A 31 2.29 -31.15 -2.25
N SER A 32 3.48 -31.76 -2.18
CA SER A 32 4.53 -31.61 -3.18
C SER A 32 4.00 -32.14 -4.51
N THR A 33 3.28 -31.29 -5.23
CA THR A 33 3.17 -31.45 -6.66
C THR A 33 4.59 -31.25 -7.17
N PRO A 34 5.14 -32.21 -7.94
CA PRO A 34 6.41 -32.02 -8.62
C PRO A 34 6.40 -30.66 -9.33
N TYR A 35 7.58 -30.03 -9.47
CA TYR A 35 7.80 -28.85 -10.32
C TYR A 35 7.46 -29.17 -11.78
N ASN A 36 6.18 -29.33 -12.08
CA ASN A 36 5.63 -29.49 -13.42
C ASN A 36 4.98 -28.16 -13.76
N ALA A 37 5.81 -27.10 -13.81
CA ALA A 37 5.45 -25.97 -14.64
C ALA A 37 5.19 -26.56 -16.04
N LYS A 38 3.95 -26.51 -16.52
CA LYS A 38 3.67 -26.78 -17.94
C LYS A 38 4.45 -25.73 -18.73
N SER A 39 5.69 -26.03 -19.05
CA SER A 39 6.54 -25.18 -19.86
C SER A 39 5.97 -25.18 -21.26
N GLY A 40 5.37 -24.05 -21.65
CA GLY A 40 5.02 -23.79 -23.04
C GLY A 40 3.71 -24.41 -23.48
N ALA A 41 2.60 -23.76 -23.14
CA ALA A 41 1.67 -23.47 -24.22
C ALA A 41 2.39 -22.46 -25.13
N LYS A 42 2.90 -22.91 -26.30
CA LYS A 42 3.03 -21.96 -27.41
C LYS A 42 1.68 -21.28 -27.51
N LEU A 43 1.65 -19.93 -27.58
CA LEU A 43 0.45 -19.20 -27.98
C LEU A 43 -0.08 -19.89 -29.23
N ASN A 44 -1.15 -20.68 -29.08
CA ASN A 44 -1.74 -21.39 -30.19
C ASN A 44 -2.27 -20.32 -31.14
N SER A 45 -2.10 -20.54 -32.44
CA SER A 45 -2.45 -19.62 -33.54
C SER A 45 -3.95 -19.31 -33.67
N THR A 46 -4.76 -19.62 -32.67
CA THR A 46 -6.14 -19.18 -32.54
C THR A 46 -6.13 -17.77 -31.92
N ASN A 47 -6.25 -16.77 -32.80
CA ASN A 47 -6.32 -15.32 -32.53
C ASN A 47 -7.47 -14.87 -31.59
N VAL A 48 -7.86 -15.63 -30.58
CA VAL A 48 -8.84 -15.17 -29.58
C VAL A 48 -8.09 -14.29 -28.56
N PRO A 49 -8.32 -12.97 -28.54
CA PRO A 49 -7.65 -12.08 -27.60
C PRO A 49 -8.04 -12.45 -26.17
N VAL A 50 -7.07 -12.42 -25.26
CA VAL A 50 -7.35 -12.58 -23.83
C VAL A 50 -8.07 -11.34 -23.32
N SER A 51 -9.24 -11.53 -22.71
CA SER A 51 -9.96 -10.44 -22.03
C SER A 51 -9.37 -10.24 -20.64
N VAL A 52 -8.45 -9.29 -20.51
CA VAL A 52 -7.85 -8.92 -19.21
C VAL A 52 -8.52 -7.68 -18.65
N SER A 53 -8.94 -7.77 -17.39
CA SER A 53 -9.45 -6.61 -16.64
C SER A 53 -8.52 -6.26 -15.48
N THR A 54 -8.48 -4.99 -15.12
CA THR A 54 -7.82 -4.51 -13.89
C THR A 54 -8.88 -4.16 -12.85
N PRO A 55 -8.54 -4.16 -11.56
CA PRO A 55 -9.45 -3.73 -10.50
C PRO A 55 -10.00 -2.31 -10.70
N TYR A 56 -11.15 -2.04 -10.10
CA TYR A 56 -11.66 -0.69 -9.90
C TYR A 56 -10.65 0.15 -9.09
N ASN A 57 -10.34 1.34 -9.59
CA ASN A 57 -9.58 2.34 -8.84
C ASN A 57 -10.43 2.93 -7.69
N ALA A 58 -9.81 3.73 -6.82
CA ALA A 58 -10.49 4.41 -5.72
C ALA A 58 -11.72 5.20 -6.16
N GLU A 59 -11.69 5.88 -7.32
CA GLU A 59 -12.83 6.65 -7.79
C GLU A 59 -14.06 5.77 -7.99
N ALA A 60 -13.89 4.65 -8.70
CA ALA A 60 -14.96 3.71 -8.94
C ALA A 60 -15.41 3.01 -7.64
N ILE A 61 -14.49 2.59 -6.77
CA ILE A 61 -14.80 1.98 -5.48
C ILE A 61 -15.61 2.94 -4.60
N LEU A 62 -15.15 4.19 -4.46
CA LEU A 62 -15.79 5.19 -3.59
C LEU A 62 -17.22 5.51 -4.03
N ALA A 63 -17.51 5.39 -5.32
CA ALA A 63 -18.85 5.58 -5.89
C ALA A 63 -19.79 4.38 -5.70
N GLN A 64 -19.29 3.20 -5.29
CA GLN A 64 -20.13 2.01 -5.11
C GLN A 64 -21.08 2.16 -3.92
N THR A 65 -22.30 1.69 -4.10
CA THR A 65 -23.33 1.65 -3.06
C THR A 65 -23.03 0.57 -2.03
N ILE A 66 -23.23 0.91 -0.76
CA ILE A 66 -23.09 0.02 0.39
C ILE A 66 -24.34 0.04 1.26
N GLN A 67 -24.51 -1.01 2.05
CA GLN A 67 -25.54 -1.07 3.07
C GLN A 67 -24.87 -1.08 4.44
N LEU A 68 -25.07 0.00 5.19
CA LEU A 68 -24.53 0.16 6.53
C LEU A 68 -25.64 -0.01 7.56
N LYS A 69 -25.27 -0.55 8.72
CA LYS A 69 -26.16 -0.66 9.89
C LYS A 69 -25.51 -0.03 11.14
N PRO A 70 -25.28 1.30 11.15
CA PRO A 70 -24.73 1.98 12.32
C PRO A 70 -25.63 1.80 13.54
N SER A 71 -25.04 1.54 14.71
CA SER A 71 -25.77 1.49 15.98
C SER A 71 -25.29 2.57 16.93
N SER A 72 -26.20 3.13 17.74
CA SER A 72 -25.85 4.15 18.71
C SER A 72 -24.98 3.56 19.82
N ILE A 73 -23.87 4.21 20.16
CA ILE A 73 -22.94 3.78 21.21
C ILE A 73 -22.87 4.81 22.33
N LYS A 74 -22.56 4.35 23.54
CA LYS A 74 -22.41 5.21 24.73
C LYS A 74 -20.97 5.48 25.12
N ASN A 75 -20.07 4.58 24.76
CA ASN A 75 -18.65 4.64 25.08
C ASN A 75 -17.83 4.71 23.80
N ILE A 76 -16.88 5.64 23.76
CA ILE A 76 -15.89 5.72 22.69
C ILE A 76 -14.65 4.96 23.14
N ALA A 77 -14.21 4.01 22.32
CA ALA A 77 -12.93 3.35 22.50
C ALA A 77 -11.85 4.13 21.73
N ASP A 78 -10.61 4.11 22.22
CA ASP A 78 -9.47 4.60 21.45
C ASP A 78 -9.45 3.87 20.10
N ARG A 79 -9.31 4.63 19.00
CA ARG A 79 -9.21 4.12 17.63
C ARG A 79 -10.45 3.35 17.14
N SER A 80 -11.61 3.59 17.73
CA SER A 80 -12.88 3.13 17.15
C SER A 80 -13.19 3.89 15.86
N ARG A 81 -14.23 3.49 15.12
CA ARG A 81 -14.76 4.30 14.00
C ARG A 81 -16.15 4.75 14.35
N ILE A 82 -16.32 6.06 14.41
CA ILE A 82 -17.57 6.66 14.87
C ILE A 82 -18.18 7.57 13.82
N LEU A 83 -19.50 7.63 13.83
CA LEU A 83 -20.29 8.65 13.15
C LEU A 83 -20.89 9.58 14.22
N LEU A 84 -20.94 10.87 13.93
CA LEU A 84 -21.53 11.87 14.81
C LEU A 84 -22.83 12.36 14.19
N LYS A 85 -23.97 12.02 14.80
CA LYS A 85 -25.30 12.30 14.25
C LYS A 85 -25.97 13.48 14.94
N HIS A 86 -26.49 14.42 14.16
CA HIS A 86 -27.36 15.50 14.63
C HIS A 86 -28.66 15.47 13.83
N ALA A 87 -29.80 15.45 14.53
CA ALA A 87 -31.12 15.23 13.92
C ALA A 87 -31.11 13.98 13.01
N ASN A 88 -31.33 14.14 11.71
CA ASN A 88 -31.34 13.04 10.73
C ASN A 88 -30.04 12.91 9.93
N SER A 89 -29.04 13.75 10.19
CA SER A 89 -27.84 13.88 9.37
C SER A 89 -26.57 13.54 10.17
N TYR A 90 -25.49 13.23 9.47
CA TYR A 90 -24.18 12.97 10.05
C TYR A 90 -23.22 14.11 9.77
N MET A 91 -22.32 14.38 10.72
CA MET A 91 -21.19 15.29 10.51
C MET A 91 -20.30 14.77 9.38
N THR A 92 -19.87 15.68 8.50
CA THR A 92 -18.97 15.39 7.39
C THR A 92 -18.04 16.56 7.15
N ALA A 93 -16.83 16.29 6.66
CA ALA A 93 -15.96 17.33 6.10
C ALA A 93 -16.34 17.59 4.64
N ASN A 94 -16.48 18.86 4.25
CA ASN A 94 -16.70 19.23 2.85
C ASN A 94 -15.36 19.37 2.08
N LYS A 95 -15.41 19.73 0.80
CA LYS A 95 -14.21 19.89 -0.04
C LYS A 95 -13.26 21.01 0.41
N ARG A 96 -13.75 21.94 1.25
CA ARG A 96 -12.96 23.01 1.89
C ARG A 96 -12.55 22.65 3.31
N TYR A 97 -12.80 21.41 3.73
CA TYR A 97 -12.54 20.91 5.07
C TYR A 97 -13.39 21.56 6.17
N GLU A 98 -14.49 22.24 5.85
CA GLU A 98 -15.44 22.74 6.86
C GLU A 98 -16.32 21.57 7.35
N ILE A 99 -16.78 21.61 8.62
CA ILE A 99 -17.64 20.58 9.20
C ILE A 99 -19.11 20.96 9.06
N GLU A 100 -19.83 20.18 8.26
CA GLU A 100 -21.25 20.36 7.93
C GLU A 100 -22.08 19.08 8.20
N LEU A 101 -23.34 19.09 7.79
CA LEU A 101 -24.25 17.93 7.88
C LEU A 101 -24.60 17.37 6.51
N SER A 102 -24.67 16.04 6.42
CA SER A 102 -25.17 15.33 5.24
C SER A 102 -25.95 14.08 5.67
N GLU A 103 -27.08 13.83 5.00
CA GLU A 103 -27.97 12.71 5.31
C GLU A 103 -27.53 11.39 4.68
N SER A 104 -26.84 11.44 3.53
CA SER A 104 -26.48 10.23 2.79
C SER A 104 -25.38 9.44 3.49
N LEU A 105 -25.58 8.12 3.59
CA LEU A 105 -24.58 7.16 4.07
C LEU A 105 -24.55 5.93 3.14
N SER A 106 -24.71 6.18 1.84
CA SER A 106 -25.07 5.15 0.87
C SER A 106 -23.90 4.63 0.04
N THR A 107 -22.77 5.34 0.02
CA THR A 107 -21.57 4.93 -0.72
C THR A 107 -20.35 4.76 0.20
N TYR A 108 -19.29 4.14 -0.30
CA TYR A 108 -18.01 4.14 0.41
C TYR A 108 -17.47 5.56 0.63
N ASP A 109 -17.65 6.49 -0.32
CA ASP A 109 -17.23 7.88 -0.13
C ASP A 109 -17.95 8.55 1.05
N ASP A 110 -19.27 8.34 1.13
CA ASP A 110 -20.08 8.84 2.24
C ASP A 110 -19.57 8.29 3.58
N LEU A 111 -19.34 6.98 3.65
CA LEU A 111 -18.82 6.32 4.85
C LEU A 111 -17.50 6.95 5.30
N LEU A 112 -16.51 7.06 4.41
CA LEU A 112 -15.17 7.52 4.78
C LEU A 112 -15.14 9.02 5.12
N LEU A 113 -15.97 9.85 4.48
CA LEU A 113 -16.07 11.28 4.79
C LEU A 113 -16.73 11.56 6.15
N LYS A 114 -17.68 10.70 6.56
CA LYS A 114 -18.47 10.86 7.80
C LYS A 114 -17.88 10.11 9.00
N THR A 115 -16.92 9.22 8.75
CA THR A 115 -16.27 8.44 9.80
C THR A 115 -15.10 9.20 10.40
N PHE A 116 -15.12 9.35 11.72
CA PHE A 116 -14.02 9.88 12.51
C PHE A 116 -13.33 8.77 13.31
N TYR A 117 -12.02 8.93 13.46
CA TYR A 117 -11.12 8.06 14.20
C TYR A 117 -10.68 8.78 15.49
N PRO A 118 -11.30 8.45 16.65
CA PRO A 118 -11.00 9.09 17.92
C PRO A 118 -9.69 8.54 18.48
N VAL A 119 -8.66 9.38 18.54
CA VAL A 119 -7.37 9.07 19.16
C VAL A 119 -7.35 9.65 20.57
N LYS A 120 -7.21 8.78 21.56
CA LYS A 120 -7.20 9.17 22.97
C LYS A 120 -5.94 9.97 23.29
N GLU A 121 -6.13 11.17 23.82
CA GLU A 121 -5.06 12.00 24.38
C GLU A 121 -5.03 11.78 25.90
N GLU A 122 -3.91 11.28 26.42
CA GLU A 122 -3.76 11.06 27.87
C GLU A 122 -3.52 12.38 28.60
N SER A 123 -4.30 12.65 29.66
CA SER A 123 -4.03 13.78 30.53
C SER A 123 -2.83 13.48 31.43
N THR A 124 -1.82 14.34 31.40
CA THR A 124 -0.65 14.27 32.28
C THR A 124 -0.98 14.55 33.75
N SER A 125 -2.20 14.96 34.08
CA SER A 125 -2.61 15.43 35.41
C SER A 125 -3.87 14.78 35.98
N GLY A 126 -4.27 13.59 35.50
CA GLY A 126 -5.44 12.86 36.05
C GLY A 126 -6.80 13.44 35.68
N SER A 127 -6.85 14.39 34.74
CA SER A 127 -8.11 14.92 34.17
C SER A 127 -8.79 13.89 33.27
N GLN A 128 -10.09 14.08 33.00
CA GLN A 128 -10.87 13.25 32.06
C GLN A 128 -10.14 13.12 30.71
N SER A 129 -9.97 11.89 30.24
CA SER A 129 -9.42 11.61 28.91
C SER A 129 -10.32 12.23 27.84
N CYS A 130 -9.71 12.84 26.82
CA CYS A 130 -10.42 13.41 25.67
C CYS A 130 -9.89 12.76 24.38
N PHE A 131 -10.60 12.97 23.27
CA PHE A 131 -10.28 12.37 21.98
C PHE A 131 -10.00 13.44 20.93
N ARG A 132 -8.84 13.36 20.28
CA ARG A 132 -8.63 14.00 18.99
C ARG A 132 -9.43 13.24 17.93
N LEU A 133 -10.12 13.93 17.05
CA LEU A 133 -10.90 13.30 15.97
C LEU A 133 -10.19 13.47 14.64
N ASP A 134 -9.58 12.38 14.15
CA ASP A 134 -8.98 12.31 12.82
C ASP A 134 -10.02 11.87 11.78
N SER A 135 -9.92 12.33 10.53
CA SER A 135 -10.81 11.84 9.45
C SER A 135 -10.36 10.46 8.96
N GLU A 136 -11.30 9.55 8.68
CA GLU A 136 -10.95 8.27 8.05
C GLU A 136 -10.48 8.47 6.59
N LYS A 137 -11.16 9.34 5.81
CA LYS A 137 -10.74 9.65 4.41
C LYS A 137 -9.47 10.50 4.33
N HIS A 138 -9.32 11.46 5.23
CA HIS A 138 -8.23 12.43 5.26
C HIS A 138 -7.45 12.30 6.58
N SER A 139 -6.84 11.13 6.81
CA SER A 139 -6.22 10.77 8.10
C SER A 139 -5.08 11.69 8.57
N ILE A 140 -4.52 12.52 7.68
CA ILE A 140 -3.57 13.56 8.10
C ILE A 140 -4.24 14.80 8.68
N TYR A 141 -5.57 14.88 8.65
CA TYR A 141 -6.35 16.00 9.15
C TYR A 141 -7.12 15.62 10.42
N SER A 142 -7.23 16.58 11.34
CA SER A 142 -8.00 16.47 12.57
C SER A 142 -8.94 17.67 12.71
N ILE A 143 -10.03 17.55 13.47
CA ILE A 143 -10.95 18.67 13.72
C ILE A 143 -10.28 19.73 14.60
N ASP A 144 -10.30 20.98 14.15
CA ASP A 144 -10.04 22.21 14.90
C ASP A 144 -11.16 23.23 14.65
N TYR A 145 -10.91 24.52 14.86
CA TYR A 145 -11.84 25.60 14.56
C TYR A 145 -11.17 26.79 13.86
N ASP A 146 -12.01 27.62 13.25
CA ASP A 146 -11.66 28.95 12.75
C ASP A 146 -11.80 29.99 13.87
N SER A 147 -10.73 30.71 14.21
CA SER A 147 -10.76 31.65 15.33
C SER A 147 -11.60 32.90 15.09
N ALA A 148 -11.93 33.22 13.84
CA ALA A 148 -12.76 34.38 13.51
C ALA A 148 -14.25 34.05 13.54
N SER A 149 -14.65 32.89 13.00
CA SER A 149 -16.06 32.48 12.93
C SER A 149 -16.48 31.50 14.03
N MET A 150 -15.53 30.95 14.78
CA MET A 150 -15.70 29.84 15.73
C MET A 150 -16.16 28.52 15.09
N GLN A 151 -16.25 28.45 13.76
CA GLN A 151 -16.71 27.27 13.04
C GLN A 151 -15.69 26.14 13.09
N LEU A 152 -16.17 24.90 13.23
CA LEU A 152 -15.34 23.71 13.16
C LEU A 152 -14.87 23.46 11.73
N LYS A 153 -13.60 23.10 11.60
CA LYS A 153 -12.99 22.71 10.33
C LYS A 153 -11.86 21.72 10.56
N MET A 154 -11.57 20.90 9.57
CA MET A 154 -10.40 20.03 9.61
C MET A 154 -9.15 20.86 9.30
N ARG A 155 -8.07 20.63 10.05
CA ARG A 155 -6.75 21.22 9.80
C ARG A 155 -5.71 20.14 9.55
N ASN A 156 -4.77 20.45 8.67
CA ASN A 156 -3.63 19.58 8.40
C ASN A 156 -2.84 19.39 9.70
N THR A 157 -2.86 18.17 10.24
CA THR A 157 -2.28 17.84 11.55
C THR A 157 -1.06 16.93 11.42
N TRP A 158 -1.00 16.13 10.35
CA TRP A 158 0.07 15.15 10.15
C TRP A 158 0.82 15.27 8.82
N GLY A 159 0.35 16.13 7.91
CA GLY A 159 0.88 16.26 6.56
C GLY A 159 2.11 17.15 6.43
N TYR A 160 2.62 17.25 5.19
CA TYR A 160 3.85 17.96 4.86
C TYR A 160 3.70 19.49 5.01
N GLU A 161 2.59 20.04 4.51
CA GLU A 161 2.29 21.48 4.52
C GLU A 161 1.70 21.95 5.87
N ARG A 162 2.20 21.41 7.00
CA ARG A 162 1.81 21.93 8.32
C ARG A 162 2.44 23.29 8.56
N ASP A 163 1.67 24.16 9.19
CA ASP A 163 1.98 25.56 9.40
C ASP A 163 1.68 25.99 10.86
N ALA A 164 1.72 27.30 11.11
CA ALA A 164 1.43 27.86 12.42
C ALA A 164 -0.05 27.76 12.84
N GLU A 165 -0.96 27.53 11.90
CA GLU A 165 -2.39 27.33 12.19
C GLU A 165 -2.73 25.86 12.45
N SER A 166 -1.82 24.93 12.14
CA SER A 166 -2.01 23.50 12.31
C SER A 166 -2.23 23.18 13.79
N ALA A 167 -3.44 22.72 14.11
CA ALA A 167 -3.92 22.51 15.46
C ALA A 167 -5.05 21.48 15.45
N TYR A 168 -5.42 20.99 16.63
CA TYR A 168 -6.58 20.12 16.80
C TYR A 168 -7.26 20.35 18.14
N LEU A 169 -8.56 20.07 18.18
CA LEU A 169 -9.37 20.01 19.39
C LEU A 169 -9.38 18.60 19.97
N CYS A 170 -9.49 18.54 21.30
CA CYS A 170 -9.64 17.31 22.04
C CYS A 170 -11.02 17.30 22.73
N PHE A 171 -11.85 16.33 22.37
CA PHE A 171 -13.27 16.33 22.71
C PHE A 171 -13.61 15.37 23.85
N THR A 172 -14.56 15.78 24.68
CA THR A 172 -15.27 14.92 25.63
C THR A 172 -16.73 14.81 25.21
N PHE A 173 -17.35 13.67 25.53
CA PHE A 173 -18.72 13.37 25.14
C PHE A 173 -19.53 13.00 26.36
N ASP A 174 -20.70 13.61 26.49
CA ASP A 174 -21.68 13.27 27.52
C ASP A 174 -22.80 12.44 26.90
N SER A 175 -22.83 11.15 27.27
CA SER A 175 -23.80 10.20 26.76
C SER A 175 -25.21 10.36 27.34
N ALA A 176 -25.37 11.09 28.45
CA ALA A 176 -26.66 11.34 29.07
C ALA A 176 -27.36 12.54 28.41
N SER A 177 -26.61 13.62 28.18
CA SER A 177 -27.13 14.83 27.53
C SER A 177 -27.00 14.80 25.99
N HIS A 178 -26.25 13.83 25.45
CA HIS A 178 -25.84 13.76 24.04
C HIS A 178 -25.13 15.04 23.58
N THR A 179 -24.22 15.57 24.40
CA THR A 179 -23.46 16.77 24.03
C THR A 179 -21.98 16.47 23.85
N MET A 180 -21.35 17.22 22.94
CA MET A 180 -19.92 17.19 22.65
C MET A 180 -19.29 18.50 23.09
N THR A 181 -18.16 18.41 23.78
CA THR A 181 -17.42 19.56 24.31
C THR A 181 -15.98 19.49 23.83
N ALA A 182 -15.49 20.59 23.25
CA ALA A 182 -14.07 20.77 22.99
C ALA A 182 -13.40 21.15 24.32
N ALA A 183 -12.79 20.17 24.99
CA ALA A 183 -12.24 20.34 26.34
C ALA A 183 -10.87 21.02 26.31
N LYS A 184 -10.07 20.71 25.29
CA LYS A 184 -8.71 21.24 25.09
C LYS A 184 -8.43 21.49 23.63
N ARG A 185 -7.36 22.24 23.38
CA ARG A 185 -6.76 22.46 22.07
C ARG A 185 -5.26 22.27 22.11
N TYR A 186 -4.70 21.73 21.04
CA TYR A 186 -3.26 21.57 20.86
C TYR A 186 -2.83 22.24 19.57
N VAL A 187 -1.73 22.98 19.62
CA VAL A 187 -1.18 23.75 18.49
C VAL A 187 0.19 23.19 18.12
N PHE A 188 0.46 23.08 16.83
CA PHE A 188 1.72 22.60 16.30
C PHE A 188 2.86 23.57 16.64
N LYS A 189 3.95 23.02 17.17
CA LYS A 189 5.19 23.73 17.46
C LYS A 189 6.25 23.30 16.46
N LYS A 190 6.42 24.11 15.41
CA LYS A 190 7.30 23.81 14.26
C LYS A 190 8.73 23.45 14.68
N GLU A 191 9.31 24.22 15.62
CA GLU A 191 10.68 23.98 16.11
C GLU A 191 10.81 22.66 16.89
N GLU A 192 9.75 22.25 17.58
CA GLU A 192 9.73 21.03 18.40
C GLU A 192 9.24 19.80 17.61
N LYS A 193 8.67 19.99 16.41
CA LYS A 193 8.04 18.96 15.58
C LYS A 193 6.99 18.16 16.37
N SER A 194 6.27 18.86 17.24
CA SER A 194 5.36 18.29 18.23
C SER A 194 4.12 19.17 18.39
N TYR A 195 3.14 18.68 19.16
CA TYR A 195 1.97 19.43 19.56
C TYR A 195 2.05 19.78 21.03
N ALA A 196 1.69 21.01 21.37
CA ALA A 196 1.63 21.49 22.74
C ALA A 196 0.23 22.04 23.06
N GLU A 197 -0.22 21.86 24.30
CA GLU A 197 -1.51 22.36 24.76
C GLU A 197 -1.57 23.89 24.67
N ASP A 198 -2.64 24.40 24.07
CA ASP A 198 -2.95 25.82 24.00
C ASP A 198 -3.58 26.27 25.32
N LYS A 199 -2.74 26.78 26.23
CA LYS A 199 -3.18 27.24 27.56
C LYS A 199 -4.12 28.44 27.54
N SER A 200 -4.29 29.09 26.38
CA SER A 200 -5.25 30.19 26.21
C SER A 200 -6.65 29.70 25.80
N PHE A 201 -6.75 28.46 25.33
CA PHE A 201 -8.02 27.87 24.94
C PHE A 201 -8.86 27.52 26.18
N SER A 202 -10.12 27.93 26.17
CA SER A 202 -11.11 27.58 27.19
C SER A 202 -12.11 26.59 26.64
N SER A 203 -12.49 25.62 27.46
CA SER A 203 -13.46 24.59 27.09
C SER A 203 -14.77 25.20 26.57
N SER A 204 -15.27 24.69 25.44
CA SER A 204 -16.48 25.20 24.78
C SER A 204 -17.35 24.07 24.26
N ALA A 205 -18.67 24.24 24.31
CA ALA A 205 -19.61 23.28 23.75
C ALA A 205 -19.63 23.34 22.21
N VAL A 206 -19.99 22.23 21.57
CA VAL A 206 -20.21 22.17 20.12
C VAL A 206 -21.69 22.40 19.82
N SER A 207 -21.99 23.40 18.99
CA SER A 207 -23.34 23.73 18.52
C SER A 207 -23.41 23.72 17.00
N TYR A 208 -24.53 23.26 16.46
CA TYR A 208 -24.87 23.42 15.05
C TYR A 208 -25.56 24.77 14.83
N ASP A 209 -25.05 25.55 13.87
CA ASP A 209 -25.62 26.81 13.44
C ASP A 209 -26.32 26.62 12.09
N SER A 210 -27.66 26.64 12.11
CA SER A 210 -28.48 26.44 10.92
C SER A 210 -28.39 27.58 9.92
N ALA A 211 -27.95 28.79 10.33
CA ALA A 211 -27.83 29.92 9.41
C ALA A 211 -26.58 29.79 8.51
N SER A 212 -25.51 29.21 9.05
CA SER A 212 -24.25 28.97 8.32
C SER A 212 -24.07 27.51 7.90
N SER A 213 -25.04 26.64 8.19
CA SER A 213 -25.00 25.19 7.92
C SER A 213 -23.72 24.51 8.42
N SER A 214 -23.23 24.93 9.59
CA SER A 214 -21.93 24.51 10.11
C SER A 214 -21.95 24.26 11.61
N PHE A 215 -21.05 23.42 12.09
CA PHE A 215 -20.79 23.33 13.53
C PHE A 215 -19.84 24.45 13.98
N LYS A 216 -20.03 24.94 15.20
CA LYS A 216 -19.18 25.94 15.83
C LYS A 216 -19.02 25.70 17.33
N LEU A 217 -17.95 26.27 17.89
CA LEU A 217 -17.78 26.39 19.33
C LEU A 217 -18.70 27.48 19.88
N SER A 218 -19.44 27.17 20.93
CA SER A 218 -20.40 28.07 21.59
C SER A 218 -20.55 27.77 23.08
N SER A 219 -21.23 28.66 23.80
CA SER A 219 -21.73 28.42 25.15
C SER A 219 -22.94 27.47 25.17
N SER A 220 -23.63 27.30 24.03
CA SER A 220 -24.76 26.38 23.86
C SER A 220 -24.30 25.07 23.24
N ALA A 221 -25.00 23.96 23.53
CA ALA A 221 -24.69 22.65 23.00
C ALA A 221 -25.83 22.13 22.11
N SER A 222 -25.47 21.51 20.97
CA SER A 222 -26.41 20.73 20.17
C SER A 222 -26.39 19.26 20.59
N LYS A 223 -27.52 18.57 20.41
CA LYS A 223 -27.59 17.12 20.57
C LYS A 223 -26.82 16.43 19.45
N ILE A 224 -25.76 15.71 19.81
CA ILE A 224 -24.89 14.93 18.95
C ILE A 224 -24.84 13.52 19.52
N THR A 225 -25.46 12.58 18.82
CA THR A 225 -25.47 11.16 19.20
C THR A 225 -24.36 10.43 18.46
N ILE A 226 -23.59 9.62 19.18
CA ILE A 226 -22.49 8.85 18.60
C ILE A 226 -23.00 7.49 18.12
N TYR A 227 -22.58 7.10 16.93
CA TYR A 227 -22.81 5.77 16.36
C TYR A 227 -21.48 5.11 16.04
N ASP A 228 -21.44 3.78 16.03
CA ASP A 228 -20.37 3.08 15.29
C ASP A 228 -20.51 3.35 13.77
N SER A 229 -19.46 3.07 12.99
CA SER A 229 -19.50 3.29 11.53
C SER A 229 -20.43 2.35 10.76
N GLY A 230 -20.90 1.26 11.37
CA GLY A 230 -21.60 0.17 10.69
C GLY A 230 -20.72 -0.61 9.71
N PHE A 231 -19.41 -0.38 9.70
CA PHE A 231 -18.44 -0.97 8.77
C PHE A 231 -17.23 -1.57 9.50
N ASN A 232 -16.76 -2.74 9.07
CA ASN A 232 -15.64 -3.42 9.70
C ASN A 232 -14.28 -2.95 9.16
N PHE A 233 -13.63 -2.05 9.90
CA PHE A 233 -12.26 -1.60 9.64
C PHE A 233 -11.19 -2.40 10.41
N SER A 234 -11.59 -3.41 11.17
CA SER A 234 -10.67 -4.13 12.07
C SER A 234 -9.60 -4.89 11.29
N VAL A 235 -8.39 -4.95 11.84
CA VAL A 235 -7.37 -5.90 11.39
C VAL A 235 -7.90 -7.33 11.62
N PRO A 236 -8.00 -8.16 10.57
CA PRO A 236 -8.54 -9.52 10.71
C PRO A 236 -7.62 -10.37 11.59
N ARG A 237 -8.18 -11.41 12.21
CA ARG A 237 -7.44 -12.30 13.12
C ARG A 237 -6.21 -12.93 12.44
N ASP A 238 -6.30 -13.25 11.15
CA ASP A 238 -5.19 -13.82 10.39
C ASP A 238 -4.02 -12.84 10.21
N PHE A 239 -4.26 -11.53 10.29
CA PHE A 239 -3.21 -10.49 10.29
C PHE A 239 -2.76 -10.09 11.69
N ASN A 240 -3.24 -10.79 12.72
CA ASN A 240 -2.79 -10.66 14.10
C ASN A 240 -3.09 -11.97 14.87
N PRO A 241 -2.57 -13.13 14.42
CA PRO A 241 -2.90 -14.43 15.01
C PRO A 241 -2.36 -14.55 16.44
N ASP A 242 -1.25 -13.84 16.73
CA ASP A 242 -0.64 -13.72 18.05
C ASP A 242 -1.51 -12.92 19.04
N ARG A 243 -2.48 -12.13 18.55
CA ARG A 243 -3.31 -11.20 19.32
C ARG A 243 -2.47 -10.13 20.01
N SER A 244 -1.44 -9.68 19.32
CA SER A 244 -0.61 -8.54 19.69
C SER A 244 -1.49 -7.33 19.97
N LYS A 245 -1.25 -6.68 21.11
CA LYS A 245 -1.88 -5.41 21.45
C LYS A 245 -1.20 -4.28 20.69
N ILE A 246 -1.93 -3.18 20.51
CA ILE A 246 -1.34 -1.94 20.02
C ILE A 246 -0.21 -1.50 20.96
N VAL A 247 0.96 -1.27 20.39
CA VAL A 247 2.14 -0.87 21.13
C VAL A 247 2.08 0.62 21.53
N PRO A 248 2.55 1.00 22.74
CA PRO A 248 2.48 2.38 23.23
C PRO A 248 3.59 3.28 22.66
N ASN A 249 4.49 2.73 21.85
CA ASN A 249 5.62 3.43 21.28
C ASN A 249 5.20 4.73 20.58
N ALA A 250 5.98 5.79 20.82
CA ALA A 250 5.78 7.06 20.13
C ALA A 250 5.93 6.89 18.61
N ARG A 251 5.13 7.66 17.86
CA ARG A 251 5.25 7.73 16.39
C ARG A 251 6.62 8.27 15.97
N VAL A 252 7.15 7.76 14.86
CA VAL A 252 8.28 8.38 14.15
C VAL A 252 7.88 9.80 13.72
N VAL A 253 8.83 10.73 13.82
CA VAL A 253 8.67 12.11 13.33
C VAL A 253 9.16 12.10 11.89
N TRP A 254 8.24 12.18 10.92
CA TRP A 254 8.56 12.02 9.50
C TRP A 254 9.54 13.10 9.01
N GLU A 255 9.56 14.29 9.62
CA GLU A 255 10.53 15.36 9.31
C GLU A 255 11.99 14.97 9.59
N ASN A 256 12.23 13.89 10.33
CA ASN A 256 13.56 13.38 10.62
C ASN A 256 13.96 12.22 9.69
N VAL A 257 13.05 11.75 8.84
CA VAL A 257 13.38 10.74 7.84
C VAL A 257 14.20 11.42 6.73
N PRO A 258 15.33 10.84 6.28
CA PRO A 258 16.10 11.42 5.18
C PRO A 258 15.28 11.48 3.88
N ARG A 259 15.57 12.49 3.04
CA ARG A 259 15.05 12.62 1.67
C ARG A 259 13.53 12.81 1.56
N VAL A 260 12.90 13.45 2.54
CA VAL A 260 11.53 13.97 2.38
C VAL A 260 11.60 15.30 1.63
N GLU A 261 11.01 15.35 0.44
CA GLU A 261 10.92 16.56 -0.39
C GLU A 261 9.45 16.83 -0.73
N SER A 262 9.08 18.08 -0.98
CA SER A 262 7.71 18.42 -1.41
C SER A 262 7.37 17.81 -2.77
N PHE A 263 6.07 17.61 -3.04
CA PHE A 263 5.60 17.09 -4.32
C PHE A 263 6.06 17.95 -5.50
N SER A 264 6.11 19.27 -5.35
CA SER A 264 6.56 20.19 -6.41
C SER A 264 8.06 20.06 -6.74
N MET A 265 8.90 19.72 -5.74
CA MET A 265 10.33 19.51 -5.94
C MET A 265 10.64 18.11 -6.49
N HIS A 266 9.70 17.19 -6.36
CA HIS A 266 9.85 15.81 -6.76
C HIS A 266 10.20 15.60 -8.25
N ARG A 267 11.04 14.60 -8.58
CA ARG A 267 11.55 14.31 -9.95
C ARG A 267 10.48 13.93 -10.97
N LEU A 268 9.35 13.41 -10.52
CA LEU A 268 8.21 13.03 -11.37
C LEU A 268 7.16 14.15 -11.47
N SER A 269 7.43 15.32 -10.90
CA SER A 269 6.51 16.45 -10.87
C SER A 269 6.86 17.48 -11.94
N GLY A 270 5.83 18.10 -12.52
CA GLY A 270 5.97 19.03 -13.63
C GLY A 270 6.46 18.35 -14.90
N ASP A 271 7.42 18.96 -15.58
CA ASP A 271 7.99 18.53 -16.87
C ASP A 271 9.38 17.85 -16.75
N LYS A 272 9.80 17.51 -15.52
CA LYS A 272 11.13 16.92 -15.24
C LYS A 272 11.37 15.61 -15.98
N MET A 273 10.40 14.69 -15.96
CA MET A 273 10.51 13.40 -16.65
C MET A 273 10.75 13.56 -18.16
N GLN A 274 10.09 14.54 -18.78
CA GLN A 274 10.18 14.83 -20.22
C GLN A 274 11.56 15.38 -20.59
N ARG A 275 12.23 16.07 -19.66
CA ARG A 275 13.61 16.56 -19.86
C ARG A 275 14.64 15.45 -19.70
N ASP A 276 14.38 14.47 -18.86
CA ASP A 276 15.35 13.43 -18.51
C ASP A 276 15.27 12.20 -19.44
N ILE A 277 14.11 11.95 -20.07
CA ILE A 277 13.90 10.81 -20.95
C ILE A 277 14.57 10.99 -22.33
N ASN A 278 15.05 9.88 -22.90
CA ASN A 278 15.52 9.82 -24.28
C ASN A 278 14.43 10.28 -25.27
N SER A 279 14.81 11.08 -26.27
CA SER A 279 13.87 11.67 -27.23
C SER A 279 13.05 10.64 -28.01
N LYS A 280 13.58 9.41 -28.19
CA LYS A 280 12.86 8.27 -28.80
C LYS A 280 11.60 7.88 -28.01
N TYR A 281 11.61 8.02 -26.69
CA TYR A 281 10.51 7.61 -25.82
C TYR A 281 9.61 8.77 -25.36
N LEU A 282 10.05 10.01 -25.56
CA LEU A 282 9.33 11.24 -25.20
C LEU A 282 7.83 11.24 -25.60
N PRO A 283 7.41 10.77 -26.80
CA PRO A 283 5.99 10.76 -27.17
C PRO A 283 5.07 9.98 -26.22
N GLN A 284 5.61 9.02 -25.45
CA GLN A 284 4.84 8.19 -24.52
C GLN A 284 4.64 8.84 -23.15
N VAL A 285 5.35 9.94 -22.84
CA VAL A 285 5.36 10.57 -21.51
C VAL A 285 5.07 12.07 -21.54
N GLN A 286 4.52 12.59 -22.63
CA GLN A 286 4.22 14.03 -22.76
C GLN A 286 3.21 14.54 -21.73
N VAL A 287 2.32 13.67 -21.25
CA VAL A 287 1.28 13.98 -20.27
C VAL A 287 1.33 12.94 -19.15
N ALA A 288 1.18 13.39 -17.90
CA ALA A 288 1.04 12.49 -16.76
C ALA A 288 -0.37 11.91 -16.69
N GLY A 289 -0.48 10.61 -16.38
CA GLY A 289 -1.76 9.91 -16.32
C GLY A 289 -2.27 9.43 -17.68
N ASN A 290 -3.54 9.03 -17.71
CA ASN A 290 -4.15 8.46 -18.92
C ASN A 290 -4.46 9.57 -19.94
N ASP A 291 -3.88 9.43 -21.14
CA ASP A 291 -4.03 10.38 -22.24
C ASP A 291 -4.04 9.62 -23.58
N SER A 292 -4.87 10.06 -24.53
CA SER A 292 -5.05 9.37 -25.81
C SER A 292 -3.83 9.48 -26.73
N GLY A 293 -3.09 10.60 -26.68
CA GLY A 293 -1.86 10.81 -27.44
C GLY A 293 -0.73 9.90 -26.95
N THR A 294 -0.47 9.91 -25.64
CA THR A 294 0.54 9.01 -25.04
C THR A 294 0.16 7.54 -25.21
N ARG A 295 -1.13 7.21 -25.18
CA ARG A 295 -1.66 5.85 -25.43
C ARG A 295 -1.34 5.38 -26.85
N ALA A 296 -1.59 6.21 -27.86
CA ALA A 296 -1.29 5.89 -29.26
C ALA A 296 0.23 5.72 -29.50
N ALA A 297 1.05 6.57 -28.86
CA ALA A 297 2.51 6.44 -28.92
C ALA A 297 2.99 5.13 -28.28
N ALA A 298 2.42 4.73 -27.14
CA ALA A 298 2.75 3.50 -26.44
C ALA A 298 2.35 2.26 -27.26
N GLU A 299 1.17 2.28 -27.89
CA GLU A 299 0.74 1.23 -28.85
C GLU A 299 1.71 1.07 -30.02
N LYS A 300 2.14 2.20 -30.60
CA LYS A 300 3.11 2.17 -31.71
C LYS A 300 4.44 1.54 -31.28
N MET A 301 4.95 1.90 -30.10
CA MET A 301 6.18 1.32 -29.56
C MET A 301 6.01 -0.17 -29.26
N LEU A 302 4.90 -0.57 -28.63
CA LEU A 302 4.63 -1.97 -28.32
C LEU A 302 4.49 -2.82 -29.59
N LYS A 303 3.87 -2.29 -30.65
CA LYS A 303 3.82 -2.94 -31.97
C LYS A 303 5.21 -3.14 -32.57
N GLN A 304 6.07 -2.12 -32.50
CA GLN A 304 7.46 -2.24 -32.93
C GLN A 304 8.19 -3.31 -32.12
N ILE A 305 7.99 -3.33 -30.81
CA ILE A 305 8.57 -4.34 -29.92
C ILE A 305 8.13 -5.75 -30.33
N THR A 306 6.86 -5.94 -30.65
CA THR A 306 6.36 -7.25 -31.14
C THR A 306 7.06 -7.66 -32.44
N SER A 307 7.19 -6.73 -33.40
CA SER A 307 7.84 -6.99 -34.68
C SER A 307 9.31 -7.39 -34.51
N ASP A 308 10.16 -6.57 -33.86
CA ASP A 308 11.58 -6.94 -33.83
C ASP A 308 11.91 -8.14 -32.92
N LEU A 309 11.04 -8.50 -31.97
CA LEU A 309 11.17 -9.78 -31.26
C LEU A 309 10.88 -10.94 -32.23
N ALA A 310 9.78 -10.86 -32.99
CA ALA A 310 9.43 -11.88 -33.97
C ALA A 310 10.51 -12.06 -35.06
N ASP A 311 11.08 -10.95 -35.54
CA ASP A 311 12.19 -10.98 -36.52
C ASP A 311 13.45 -11.67 -35.97
N SER A 312 13.61 -11.69 -34.65
CA SER A 312 14.71 -12.37 -33.95
C SER A 312 14.36 -13.79 -33.49
N GLY A 313 13.18 -14.32 -33.88
CA GLY A 313 12.68 -15.62 -33.41
C GLY A 313 12.27 -15.66 -31.93
N GLU A 314 12.11 -14.49 -31.32
CA GLU A 314 11.74 -14.29 -29.92
C GLU A 314 10.28 -13.86 -29.81
N SER A 315 9.73 -13.82 -28.59
CA SER A 315 8.35 -13.36 -28.39
C SER A 315 8.20 -12.46 -27.17
N LEU A 316 7.11 -11.69 -27.17
CA LEU A 316 6.57 -11.17 -25.92
C LEU A 316 6.19 -12.34 -24.99
N ARG A 317 6.21 -12.10 -23.68
CA ARG A 317 5.70 -13.05 -22.70
C ARG A 317 4.18 -13.11 -22.71
N TYR A 318 3.53 -11.95 -22.75
CA TYR A 318 2.09 -11.83 -22.84
C TYR A 318 1.68 -11.12 -24.13
N SER A 319 0.39 -11.22 -24.47
CA SER A 319 -0.14 -10.44 -25.58
C SER A 319 -0.09 -8.93 -25.26
N PRO A 320 -0.04 -8.05 -26.28
CA PRO A 320 -0.06 -6.60 -26.07
C PRO A 320 -1.20 -6.11 -25.18
N GLU A 321 -2.37 -6.76 -25.24
CA GLU A 321 -3.58 -6.41 -24.48
C GLU A 321 -3.35 -6.46 -22.98
N VAL A 322 -2.56 -7.43 -22.48
CA VAL A 322 -2.25 -7.56 -21.04
C VAL A 322 -1.46 -6.34 -20.55
N TYR A 323 -0.41 -5.94 -21.28
CA TYR A 323 0.41 -4.78 -20.93
C TYR A 323 -0.36 -3.47 -21.04
N LEU A 324 -1.25 -3.36 -22.04
CA LEU A 324 -2.10 -2.19 -22.23
C LEU A 324 -3.20 -2.08 -21.17
N ALA A 325 -3.77 -3.20 -20.72
CA ALA A 325 -4.70 -3.24 -19.60
C ALA A 325 -4.01 -2.79 -18.30
N PHE A 326 -2.82 -3.31 -18.00
CA PHE A 326 -2.05 -2.91 -16.83
C PHE A 326 -1.66 -1.42 -16.87
N ARG A 327 -1.16 -0.95 -18.03
CA ARG A 327 -0.87 0.48 -18.27
C ARG A 327 -2.09 1.35 -17.96
N ASN A 328 -3.27 0.93 -18.44
CA ASN A 328 -4.51 1.67 -18.23
C ASN A 328 -4.91 1.70 -16.75
N GLY A 329 -4.82 0.58 -16.03
CA GLY A 329 -5.08 0.53 -14.58
C GLY A 329 -4.19 1.49 -13.79
N LEU A 330 -2.88 1.43 -14.04
CA LEU A 330 -1.88 2.31 -13.39
C LEU A 330 -2.17 3.81 -13.65
N LEU A 331 -2.35 4.19 -14.92
CA LEU A 331 -2.47 5.61 -15.30
C LEU A 331 -3.81 6.26 -14.93
N ASN A 332 -4.87 5.46 -14.68
CA ASN A 332 -6.16 5.96 -14.19
C ASN A 332 -6.23 6.02 -12.66
N THR A 333 -5.20 5.57 -11.94
CA THR A 333 -5.22 5.54 -10.47
C THR A 333 -4.74 6.87 -9.89
N LYS A 334 -5.55 7.45 -9.00
CA LYS A 334 -5.31 8.76 -8.38
C LYS A 334 -5.58 8.71 -6.89
N LEU A 335 -4.78 9.45 -6.11
CA LEU A 335 -4.97 9.56 -4.67
C LEU A 335 -6.30 10.28 -4.35
N LYS A 336 -7.24 9.61 -3.67
CA LYS A 336 -8.56 10.18 -3.33
C LYS A 336 -8.70 10.63 -1.87
N GLY A 337 -7.70 10.35 -1.04
CA GLY A 337 -7.68 10.71 0.39
C GLY A 337 -6.34 11.28 0.82
N ALA A 338 -6.37 12.25 1.74
CA ALA A 338 -5.15 12.85 2.29
C ALA A 338 -4.62 11.96 3.43
N THR A 339 -3.90 10.89 3.07
CA THR A 339 -3.45 9.85 4.03
C THR A 339 -1.95 9.55 3.97
N THR A 340 -1.26 10.15 2.99
CA THR A 340 0.19 10.07 2.84
C THR A 340 0.76 11.47 3.03
N VAL A 341 1.81 11.57 3.85
CA VAL A 341 2.61 12.79 3.98
C VAL A 341 3.15 13.16 2.60
N ASN A 342 2.94 14.42 2.22
CA ASN A 342 3.30 14.98 0.91
C ASN A 342 2.54 14.39 -0.29
N GLY A 343 1.47 13.62 -0.06
CA GLY A 343 0.53 13.26 -1.11
C GLY A 343 -0.45 14.41 -1.38
N LEU A 344 -0.70 14.72 -2.65
CA LEU A 344 -1.75 15.64 -3.07
C LEU A 344 -2.96 14.86 -3.60
N ILE A 345 -4.16 15.23 -3.16
CA ILE A 345 -5.41 14.65 -3.68
C ILE A 345 -5.49 14.90 -5.19
N GLU A 346 -6.01 13.93 -5.93
CA GLU A 346 -6.08 13.85 -7.40
C GLU A 346 -4.74 13.70 -8.14
N GLN A 347 -3.60 13.63 -7.43
CA GLN A 347 -2.34 13.26 -8.09
C GLN A 347 -2.40 11.80 -8.55
N ASN A 348 -1.82 11.51 -9.73
CA ASN A 348 -1.61 10.14 -10.16
C ASN A 348 -0.71 9.41 -9.17
N THR A 349 -1.06 8.17 -8.79
CA THR A 349 -0.14 7.32 -8.03
C THR A 349 1.02 6.84 -8.92
N VAL A 350 0.71 6.61 -10.20
CA VAL A 350 1.66 6.30 -11.28
C VAL A 350 1.51 7.32 -12.41
N PRO A 351 2.35 8.36 -12.47
CA PRO A 351 2.22 9.42 -13.47
C PRO A 351 2.63 8.99 -14.89
N TYR A 352 3.60 8.09 -15.05
CA TYR A 352 4.09 7.70 -16.38
C TYR A 352 4.30 6.20 -16.52
N VAL A 353 3.87 5.68 -17.67
CA VAL A 353 4.05 4.29 -18.10
C VAL A 353 4.33 4.28 -19.60
N PHE A 354 5.51 3.76 -19.98
CA PHE A 354 6.00 3.75 -21.35
C PHE A 354 6.76 2.45 -21.65
N PHE A 355 7.00 2.18 -22.93
CA PHE A 355 7.74 1.01 -23.36
C PHE A 355 9.10 1.40 -23.92
N THR A 356 10.14 0.67 -23.51
CA THR A 356 11.51 0.81 -24.01
C THR A 356 11.88 -0.39 -24.86
N ASN A 357 12.79 -0.15 -25.79
CA ASN A 357 13.19 -1.14 -26.76
C ASN A 357 14.70 -1.03 -27.08
N GLU A 358 15.51 -1.31 -26.06
CA GLU A 358 16.96 -1.19 -26.10
C GLU A 358 17.64 -2.54 -26.38
N THR A 359 18.87 -2.47 -26.90
CA THR A 359 19.75 -3.63 -27.10
C THR A 359 20.87 -3.66 -26.07
N ASP A 360 21.40 -4.85 -25.79
CA ASP A 360 22.64 -5.02 -25.03
C ASP A 360 23.89 -4.73 -25.89
N GLY A 361 25.08 -5.08 -25.37
CA GLY A 361 26.35 -4.93 -26.11
C GLY A 361 26.55 -5.93 -27.25
N SER A 362 25.67 -6.92 -27.39
CA SER A 362 25.66 -7.95 -28.44
C SER A 362 24.49 -7.79 -29.40
N ASP A 363 23.88 -6.60 -29.44
CA ASP A 363 22.71 -6.27 -30.24
C ASP A 363 21.46 -7.13 -29.95
N VAL A 364 21.43 -7.83 -28.81
CA VAL A 364 20.26 -8.58 -28.36
C VAL A 364 19.25 -7.63 -27.74
N ARG A 365 17.98 -7.75 -28.13
CA ARG A 365 16.94 -6.82 -27.69
C ARG A 365 16.31 -7.22 -26.36
N HIS A 366 16.21 -6.25 -25.45
CA HIS A 366 15.63 -6.40 -24.12
C HIS A 366 14.58 -5.31 -23.88
N PRO A 367 13.34 -5.52 -24.36
CA PRO A 367 12.27 -4.55 -24.20
C PRO A 367 11.64 -4.61 -22.80
N PHE A 368 11.29 -3.44 -22.26
CA PHE A 368 10.65 -3.31 -20.95
C PHE A 368 9.40 -2.42 -21.02
N MET A 369 8.43 -2.72 -20.16
CA MET A 369 7.46 -1.75 -19.69
C MET A 369 8.09 -1.03 -18.51
N VAL A 370 8.25 0.29 -18.64
CA VAL A 370 8.81 1.15 -17.61
C VAL A 370 7.70 1.97 -17.01
N LEU A 371 7.56 1.92 -15.69
CA LEU A 371 6.59 2.74 -14.96
C LEU A 371 7.28 3.51 -13.84
N THR A 372 6.80 4.73 -13.64
CA THR A 372 7.27 5.63 -12.57
C THR A 372 6.15 5.79 -11.56
N THR A 373 6.45 5.63 -10.27
CA THR A 373 5.44 5.59 -9.22
C THR A 373 5.86 6.38 -8.00
N TYR A 374 4.87 6.94 -7.31
CA TYR A 374 4.98 7.56 -5.99
C TYR A 374 4.81 6.59 -4.83
N SER A 375 4.57 5.30 -5.12
CA SER A 375 4.40 4.21 -4.15
C SER A 375 3.45 4.56 -3.02
N ILE A 376 2.26 5.01 -3.40
CA ILE A 376 1.18 5.39 -2.49
C ILE A 376 -0.10 4.66 -2.92
N ALA A 377 -0.90 4.26 -1.93
CA ALA A 377 -2.22 3.73 -2.18
C ALA A 377 -3.19 4.88 -2.53
N ASP A 378 -4.15 4.62 -3.41
CA ASP A 378 -5.18 5.57 -3.83
C ASP A 378 -6.29 5.79 -2.77
N LYS A 379 -6.32 4.94 -1.75
CA LYS A 379 -7.30 4.87 -0.64
C LYS A 379 -6.61 5.05 0.72
N PRO A 380 -7.36 5.31 1.81
CA PRO A 380 -6.78 5.38 3.16
C PRO A 380 -6.01 4.12 3.57
N ASN A 381 -4.76 4.31 4.00
CA ASN A 381 -3.84 3.22 4.36
C ASN A 381 -4.09 2.60 5.75
N ARG A 382 -4.66 3.36 6.70
CA ARG A 382 -4.98 2.89 8.08
C ARG A 382 -3.79 2.44 8.92
N LEU A 383 -2.61 3.02 8.70
CA LEU A 383 -1.38 2.68 9.47
C LEU A 383 -1.50 2.89 10.99
N LEU A 384 -2.47 3.71 11.45
CA LEU A 384 -2.76 3.89 12.87
C LEU A 384 -3.34 2.63 13.55
N ASP A 385 -3.89 1.69 12.79
CA ASP A 385 -4.47 0.45 13.33
C ASP A 385 -3.45 -0.66 13.53
N VAL A 386 -2.27 -0.54 12.93
CA VAL A 386 -1.24 -1.58 12.97
C VAL A 386 -0.85 -1.83 14.44
N PRO A 387 -1.06 -3.05 14.97
CA PRO A 387 -0.80 -3.33 16.38
C PRO A 387 0.68 -3.19 16.74
N ALA A 388 1.58 -3.78 15.96
CA ALA A 388 3.01 -3.73 16.17
C ALA A 388 3.71 -3.24 14.89
N PRO A 389 3.65 -1.93 14.56
CA PRO A 389 4.28 -1.42 13.34
C PRO A 389 5.80 -1.55 13.41
N PRO A 390 6.51 -1.59 12.26
CA PRO A 390 7.96 -1.62 12.24
C PRO A 390 8.61 -0.51 13.08
N GLY A 391 9.70 -0.87 13.77
CA GLY A 391 10.47 0.05 14.60
C GLY A 391 11.35 0.96 13.76
N GLY A 392 11.33 2.27 14.05
CA GLY A 392 12.21 3.29 13.51
C GLY A 392 13.66 3.17 14.02
N SER A 393 14.48 4.18 13.71
CA SER A 393 15.86 4.25 14.19
C SER A 393 15.95 4.72 15.64
N GLY A 394 16.92 4.19 16.39
CA GLY A 394 17.28 4.61 17.75
C GLY A 394 16.66 3.76 18.87
N GLY A 395 17.43 3.46 19.92
CA GLY A 395 17.00 2.64 21.07
C GLY A 395 17.69 1.27 21.15
N ARG A 396 17.76 0.67 22.34
CA ARG A 396 18.42 -0.64 22.59
C ARG A 396 17.48 -1.84 22.39
N GLY A 397 16.35 -1.64 21.73
CA GLY A 397 15.33 -2.65 21.45
C GLY A 397 13.99 -2.03 21.06
N TYR A 398 13.09 -2.85 20.50
CA TYR A 398 11.81 -2.41 19.94
C TYR A 398 10.97 -1.58 20.93
N GLY A 399 10.90 -1.97 22.21
CA GLY A 399 10.13 -1.22 23.23
C GLY A 399 10.62 0.21 23.49
N SER A 400 11.85 0.55 23.09
CA SER A 400 12.42 1.91 23.20
C SER A 400 12.46 2.67 21.87
N GLN A 401 12.11 2.01 20.76
CA GLN A 401 12.08 2.60 19.42
C GLN A 401 10.80 3.42 19.22
N LYS A 402 10.86 4.43 18.35
CA LYS A 402 9.65 5.01 17.77
C LYS A 402 9.10 4.05 16.70
N VAL A 403 7.80 4.09 16.39
CA VAL A 403 7.18 3.20 15.39
C VAL A 403 6.61 3.97 14.20
N THR A 404 6.65 3.36 13.03
CA THR A 404 6.20 3.97 11.77
C THR A 404 4.68 3.91 11.65
N ARG A 405 4.04 5.08 11.62
CA ARG A 405 2.57 5.20 11.54
C ARG A 405 2.07 6.16 10.47
N ASP A 406 2.98 6.78 9.72
CA ASP A 406 2.66 7.59 8.56
C ASP A 406 3.34 7.02 7.32
N ALA A 407 2.74 7.26 6.16
CA ALA A 407 3.33 6.98 4.86
C ALA A 407 3.94 8.26 4.29
N LEU A 408 5.09 8.13 3.64
CA LEU A 408 5.69 9.17 2.82
C LEU A 408 5.56 8.78 1.35
N LEU A 409 5.37 9.78 0.50
CA LEU A 409 5.55 9.63 -0.94
C LEU A 409 6.99 9.17 -1.23
N GLN A 410 7.14 8.08 -1.98
CA GLN A 410 8.44 7.50 -2.33
C GLN A 410 8.50 7.12 -3.80
N THR A 411 9.67 7.27 -4.39
CA THR A 411 9.75 7.26 -5.85
C THR A 411 10.57 6.16 -6.42
N TYR A 412 9.92 5.41 -7.30
CA TYR A 412 10.49 4.29 -8.00
C TYR A 412 10.32 4.47 -9.50
N MET A 413 11.27 3.91 -10.24
CA MET A 413 11.19 3.71 -11.68
C MET A 413 11.49 2.23 -11.91
N ILE A 414 10.45 1.51 -12.31
CA ILE A 414 10.39 0.06 -12.30
C ILE A 414 10.39 -0.42 -13.74
N LYS A 415 11.23 -1.42 -14.02
CA LYS A 415 11.27 -2.13 -15.29
C LYS A 415 10.56 -3.47 -15.15
N LEU A 416 9.63 -3.76 -16.04
CA LEU A 416 8.99 -5.07 -16.18
C LEU A 416 9.38 -5.65 -17.55
N PRO A 417 10.07 -6.79 -17.63
CA PRO A 417 10.53 -7.34 -18.89
C PRO A 417 9.34 -7.77 -19.75
N LEU A 418 9.37 -7.39 -21.04
CA LEU A 418 8.33 -7.78 -22.01
C LEU A 418 8.69 -9.06 -22.74
N LYS A 419 9.98 -9.30 -22.97
CA LYS A 419 10.50 -10.50 -23.64
C LYS A 419 10.22 -11.75 -22.79
N ASN A 420 9.86 -12.84 -23.45
CA ASN A 420 9.73 -14.14 -22.81
C ASN A 420 11.11 -14.79 -22.57
N TYR A 421 11.71 -14.55 -21.41
CA TYR A 421 12.96 -15.22 -21.01
C TYR A 421 12.78 -16.69 -20.59
N GLY A 422 11.55 -17.21 -20.58
CA GLY A 422 11.23 -18.54 -20.05
C GLY A 422 11.13 -18.59 -18.53
N ASN A 423 10.84 -19.78 -18.02
CA ASN A 423 10.62 -20.07 -16.61
C ASN A 423 11.72 -21.00 -16.09
N VAL A 424 12.06 -20.88 -14.81
CA VAL A 424 12.87 -21.87 -14.11
C VAL A 424 12.07 -23.15 -13.87
N SER A 425 12.77 -24.28 -13.74
CA SER A 425 12.23 -25.58 -13.33
C SER A 425 12.53 -25.91 -11.87
N SER A 426 13.47 -25.21 -11.23
CA SER A 426 13.76 -25.29 -9.79
C SER A 426 14.04 -23.92 -9.17
N LEU A 427 14.01 -23.87 -7.84
CA LEU A 427 14.22 -22.64 -7.06
C LEU A 427 15.62 -22.02 -7.27
N ASP A 428 16.63 -22.87 -7.38
CA ASP A 428 18.06 -22.53 -7.41
C ASP A 428 18.61 -22.18 -8.81
N GLU A 429 17.78 -22.23 -9.86
CA GLU A 429 18.17 -21.75 -11.19
C GLU A 429 18.30 -20.24 -11.26
N ASN A 430 17.51 -19.50 -10.48
CA ASN A 430 17.62 -18.06 -10.38
C ASN A 430 18.70 -17.72 -9.35
N GLU A 431 19.74 -17.00 -9.75
CA GLU A 431 20.83 -16.59 -8.88
C GLU A 431 20.44 -15.30 -8.16
N MET A 432 20.39 -15.37 -6.83
CA MET A 432 20.02 -14.27 -5.96
C MET A 432 21.28 -13.64 -5.35
N GLU A 433 21.41 -12.32 -5.41
CA GLU A 433 22.52 -11.59 -4.76
C GLU A 433 22.46 -11.73 -3.23
N GLU A 434 21.25 -11.53 -2.67
CA GLU A 434 20.95 -11.77 -1.28
C GLU A 434 19.50 -12.24 -1.15
N THR A 435 19.25 -13.13 -0.19
CA THR A 435 17.92 -13.68 0.11
C THR A 435 17.54 -13.46 1.57
N LEU A 436 16.25 -13.49 1.88
CA LEU A 436 15.79 -13.53 3.27
C LEU A 436 16.39 -14.70 4.05
N ALA A 437 16.59 -15.85 3.40
CA ALA A 437 17.24 -17.01 4.02
C ALA A 437 18.69 -16.70 4.38
N SER A 438 19.49 -16.20 3.44
CA SER A 438 20.90 -15.89 3.67
C SER A 438 21.11 -14.76 4.69
N ASP A 439 20.22 -13.76 4.75
CA ASP A 439 20.27 -12.64 5.71
C ASP A 439 20.22 -13.13 7.17
N VAL A 440 19.50 -14.23 7.44
CA VAL A 440 19.43 -14.86 8.77
C VAL A 440 20.31 -16.09 8.93
N GLY A 441 21.07 -16.47 7.90
CA GLY A 441 21.88 -17.70 7.89
C GLY A 441 21.07 -19.00 7.80
N GLU A 442 19.85 -18.95 7.26
CA GLU A 442 19.03 -20.12 6.95
C GLU A 442 19.54 -20.82 5.68
N THR A 443 19.62 -22.15 5.72
CA THR A 443 20.13 -22.97 4.60
C THR A 443 19.04 -23.80 3.91
N GLN A 444 17.89 -23.99 4.56
CA GLN A 444 16.75 -24.67 3.98
C GLN A 444 15.92 -23.67 3.16
N LEU A 445 16.04 -23.78 1.84
CA LEU A 445 15.39 -22.86 0.91
C LEU A 445 14.00 -23.34 0.51
N ASN A 446 13.08 -22.39 0.35
CA ASN A 446 11.74 -22.58 -0.19
C ASN A 446 11.27 -21.30 -0.90
N VAL A 447 10.09 -21.37 -1.53
CA VAL A 447 9.48 -20.28 -2.30
C VAL A 447 9.13 -19.02 -1.51
N TYR A 448 9.19 -19.05 -0.18
CA TYR A 448 8.93 -17.90 0.69
C TYR A 448 10.22 -17.22 1.17
N ASN A 449 11.29 -17.98 1.46
CA ASN A 449 12.54 -17.44 1.99
C ASN A 449 13.65 -17.25 0.93
N TYR A 450 13.53 -17.91 -0.22
CA TYR A 450 14.35 -17.62 -1.40
C TYR A 450 13.76 -16.44 -2.17
N ALA A 451 13.73 -15.30 -1.49
CA ALA A 451 13.13 -14.07 -1.93
C ALA A 451 14.09 -12.92 -1.65
N SER A 452 14.02 -11.87 -2.46
CA SER A 452 14.76 -10.61 -2.25
C SER A 452 14.53 -10.08 -0.83
N ILE A 453 15.55 -9.46 -0.22
CA ILE A 453 15.43 -8.74 1.05
C ILE A 453 14.62 -7.43 0.94
N SER A 454 14.19 -7.07 -0.27
CA SER A 454 13.43 -5.88 -0.60
C SER A 454 12.21 -6.24 -1.46
N SER A 455 11.66 -5.29 -2.23
CA SER A 455 10.51 -5.54 -3.11
C SER A 455 10.74 -6.67 -4.12
N ILE A 456 9.66 -7.38 -4.44
CA ILE A 456 9.61 -8.49 -5.40
C ILE A 456 8.72 -8.22 -6.63
N GLY A 457 7.92 -7.16 -6.57
CA GLY A 457 6.98 -6.80 -7.63
C GLY A 457 6.32 -5.44 -7.40
N VAL A 458 5.33 -5.13 -8.23
CA VAL A 458 4.54 -3.91 -8.17
C VAL A 458 3.06 -4.20 -8.42
N ALA A 459 2.20 -3.57 -7.63
CA ALA A 459 0.75 -3.67 -7.77
C ALA A 459 0.20 -2.64 -8.78
N VAL A 460 -1.04 -2.83 -9.22
CA VAL A 460 -1.73 -1.99 -10.22
C VAL A 460 -1.98 -0.55 -9.76
N ASP A 461 -1.89 -0.28 -8.46
CA ASP A 461 -1.91 1.06 -7.88
C ASP A 461 -0.53 1.74 -7.87
N GLY A 462 0.53 1.02 -8.27
CA GLY A 462 1.91 1.48 -8.26
C GLY A 462 2.66 1.25 -6.95
N VAL A 463 2.05 0.64 -5.95
CA VAL A 463 2.70 0.33 -4.68
C VAL A 463 3.59 -0.92 -4.83
N MET A 464 4.75 -0.92 -4.18
CA MET A 464 5.66 -2.06 -4.21
C MET A 464 5.07 -3.26 -3.48
N ILE A 465 5.33 -4.47 -4.00
CA ILE A 465 5.03 -5.73 -3.33
C ILE A 465 6.31 -6.24 -2.69
N TYR A 466 6.27 -6.53 -1.40
CA TYR A 466 7.37 -7.12 -0.64
C TYR A 466 7.08 -8.60 -0.32
N PRO A 467 8.11 -9.41 -0.01
CA PRO A 467 7.92 -10.78 0.40
C PRO A 467 6.99 -10.90 1.60
N LEU A 468 6.27 -12.01 1.67
CA LEU A 468 5.36 -12.29 2.79
C LEU A 468 6.10 -12.41 4.13
N LEU A 469 7.31 -12.97 4.10
CA LEU A 469 8.21 -13.09 5.26
C LEU A 469 9.05 -11.83 5.42
N ASN A 470 9.31 -11.45 6.67
CA ASN A 470 10.28 -10.43 7.01
C ASN A 470 11.70 -11.02 7.10
N ASN A 471 12.66 -10.17 7.43
CA ASN A 471 14.07 -10.52 7.60
C ASN A 471 14.39 -11.35 8.86
N THR A 472 13.38 -11.89 9.52
CA THR A 472 13.50 -12.90 10.60
C THR A 472 12.75 -14.18 10.24
N LEU A 473 12.36 -14.33 8.97
CA LEU A 473 11.56 -15.42 8.42
C LEU A 473 10.20 -15.62 9.13
N VAL A 474 9.61 -14.51 9.61
CA VAL A 474 8.25 -14.50 10.17
C VAL A 474 7.35 -13.68 9.25
N SER A 475 6.13 -14.16 9.01
CA SER A 475 5.18 -13.41 8.18
C SER A 475 4.80 -12.07 8.82
N ALA A 476 4.64 -11.03 8.01
CA ALA A 476 4.16 -9.73 8.47
C ALA A 476 2.74 -9.81 9.10
N GLN A 477 1.98 -10.82 8.67
CA GLN A 477 0.67 -11.21 9.23
C GLN A 477 0.80 -11.68 10.68
N GLN A 478 1.71 -12.63 10.97
CA GLN A 478 1.94 -13.11 12.34
C GLN A 478 2.47 -11.99 13.24
N LYS A 479 3.38 -11.16 12.73
CA LYS A 479 3.96 -10.03 13.48
C LYS A 479 2.96 -8.91 13.79
N ALA A 480 1.76 -8.93 13.21
CA ALA A 480 0.77 -7.86 13.33
C ALA A 480 1.34 -6.50 12.88
N GLU A 481 2.12 -6.53 11.80
CA GLU A 481 2.83 -5.38 11.23
C GLU A 481 2.08 -4.71 10.09
N ILE A 482 0.93 -5.25 9.69
CA ILE A 482 0.15 -4.81 8.52
C ILE A 482 -1.25 -4.34 8.89
N THR A 483 -1.82 -3.52 8.02
CA THR A 483 -3.19 -3.01 8.15
C THR A 483 -4.19 -4.06 7.70
N ASN A 484 -5.48 -3.76 7.83
CA ASN A 484 -6.55 -4.65 7.37
C ASN A 484 -6.52 -4.91 5.85
N THR A 485 -5.85 -4.07 5.05
CA THR A 485 -5.69 -4.29 3.60
C THR A 485 -4.42 -5.06 3.24
N GLY A 486 -3.53 -5.34 4.21
CA GLY A 486 -2.29 -6.08 3.98
C GLY A 486 -1.07 -5.21 3.64
N ILE A 487 -1.16 -3.91 3.89
CA ILE A 487 -0.09 -2.93 3.63
C ILE A 487 0.60 -2.49 4.91
N HIS A 488 1.85 -2.06 4.82
CA HIS A 488 2.47 -1.28 5.89
C HIS A 488 3.55 -0.33 5.37
N VAL A 489 4.33 0.22 6.30
CA VAL A 489 5.51 1.03 6.00
C VAL A 489 6.73 0.53 6.78
N GLY A 490 7.86 0.46 6.10
CA GLY A 490 9.15 0.18 6.72
C GLY A 490 9.77 1.43 7.36
N ARG A 491 11.03 1.32 7.81
CA ARG A 491 11.77 2.43 8.44
C ARG A 491 11.86 3.70 7.59
N GLY A 492 11.93 3.56 6.27
CA GLY A 492 11.92 4.68 5.32
C GLY A 492 10.54 5.31 5.10
N MET A 493 9.51 4.82 5.80
CA MET A 493 8.10 5.24 5.71
C MET A 493 7.48 5.08 4.32
N GLY A 494 8.10 4.27 3.47
CA GLY A 494 7.59 3.86 2.17
C GLY A 494 6.51 2.80 2.28
N LEU A 495 5.38 3.05 1.63
CA LEU A 495 4.24 2.15 1.65
C LEU A 495 4.48 0.93 0.75
N HIS A 496 4.15 -0.27 1.23
CA HIS A 496 4.27 -1.50 0.45
C HIS A 496 3.35 -2.63 0.94
N TRP A 497 2.95 -3.49 0.01
CA TRP A 497 2.07 -4.64 0.25
C TRP A 497 2.87 -5.86 0.74
N HIS A 498 2.30 -6.60 1.68
CA HIS A 498 2.82 -7.90 2.17
C HIS A 498 1.80 -9.03 2.09
N ALA A 499 0.52 -8.72 2.02
CA ALA A 499 -0.56 -9.70 2.12
C ALA A 499 -1.76 -9.31 1.27
N ASP A 500 -2.59 -10.30 0.97
CA ASP A 500 -3.86 -10.10 0.28
C ASP A 500 -4.97 -9.69 1.26
N GLY A 501 -5.29 -8.39 1.32
CA GLY A 501 -6.38 -7.89 2.16
C GLY A 501 -7.77 -8.32 1.69
N HIS A 502 -7.95 -8.62 0.39
CA HIS A 502 -9.24 -9.04 -0.15
C HIS A 502 -9.62 -10.41 0.39
N SER A 503 -8.71 -11.39 0.32
CA SER A 503 -8.96 -12.71 0.89
C SER A 503 -9.14 -12.70 2.40
N ALA A 504 -8.51 -11.74 3.10
CA ALA A 504 -8.57 -11.63 4.56
C ALA A 504 -9.83 -10.92 5.10
N THR A 505 -10.36 -9.94 4.36
CA THR A 505 -11.46 -9.09 4.84
C THR A 505 -12.69 -9.07 3.94
N GLY A 506 -12.51 -9.14 2.62
CA GLY A 506 -13.59 -9.01 1.64
C GLY A 506 -14.44 -7.75 1.77
N ASN A 507 -13.92 -6.68 2.41
CA ASN A 507 -14.72 -5.55 2.84
C ASN A 507 -15.00 -4.50 1.74
N GLY A 508 -14.51 -4.71 0.51
CA GLY A 508 -14.73 -3.81 -0.63
C GLY A 508 -13.82 -2.59 -0.72
N LEU A 509 -12.84 -2.43 0.18
CA LEU A 509 -11.86 -1.34 0.17
C LEU A 509 -10.41 -1.81 -0.04
N ASN A 510 -10.22 -3.01 -0.59
CA ASN A 510 -8.90 -3.62 -0.82
C ASN A 510 -8.32 -3.22 -2.19
N LEU A 511 -7.11 -3.72 -2.51
CA LEU A 511 -6.45 -3.54 -3.81
C LEU A 511 -7.33 -4.01 -4.98
N TYR A 512 -8.05 -5.10 -4.77
CA TYR A 512 -9.09 -5.65 -5.64
C TYR A 512 -10.21 -6.20 -4.75
N ASN A 513 -11.42 -6.37 -5.27
CA ASN A 513 -12.63 -6.65 -4.52
C ASN A 513 -13.58 -7.54 -5.33
N LEU A 514 -14.61 -8.10 -4.68
CA LEU A 514 -15.58 -8.99 -5.33
C LEU A 514 -16.28 -8.34 -6.55
N ALA A 515 -16.48 -7.01 -6.52
CA ALA A 515 -17.07 -6.26 -7.62
C ALA A 515 -16.24 -6.35 -8.93
N ASP A 516 -14.93 -6.60 -8.84
CA ASP A 516 -14.04 -6.69 -10.00
C ASP A 516 -14.27 -7.94 -10.86
N TYR A 517 -15.00 -8.93 -10.33
CA TYR A 517 -15.22 -10.22 -10.98
C TYR A 517 -16.47 -10.23 -11.88
N ALA A 518 -17.40 -9.30 -11.65
CA ALA A 518 -18.67 -9.28 -12.37
C ALA A 518 -18.46 -9.07 -13.88
N GLY A 519 -18.96 -10.03 -14.68
CA GLY A 519 -18.87 -9.99 -16.15
C GLY A 519 -17.45 -10.21 -16.70
N LYS A 520 -16.54 -10.81 -15.92
CA LYS A 520 -15.17 -11.13 -16.33
C LYS A 520 -15.01 -12.64 -16.55
N SER A 521 -14.07 -13.01 -17.42
CA SER A 521 -13.70 -14.39 -17.69
C SER A 521 -12.60 -14.91 -16.77
N HIS A 522 -11.90 -14.03 -16.07
CA HIS A 522 -10.75 -14.35 -15.23
C HIS A 522 -10.64 -13.37 -14.06
N PRO A 523 -10.00 -13.74 -12.93
CA PRO A 523 -9.66 -12.79 -11.88
C PRO A 523 -8.92 -11.55 -12.44
N PRO A 524 -9.02 -10.38 -11.78
CA PRO A 524 -8.42 -9.14 -12.29
C PRO A 524 -6.89 -9.18 -12.23
N LEU A 525 -6.23 -8.52 -13.17
CA LEU A 525 -4.78 -8.29 -13.19
C LEU A 525 -4.42 -7.23 -12.14
N ILE A 526 -3.78 -7.64 -11.06
CA ILE A 526 -3.52 -6.81 -9.87
C ILE A 526 -2.06 -6.37 -9.74
N GLY A 527 -1.14 -6.92 -10.53
CA GLY A 527 0.28 -6.57 -10.46
C GLY A 527 1.18 -7.38 -11.38
N PHE A 528 2.49 -7.21 -11.18
CA PHE A 528 3.55 -7.99 -11.81
C PHE A 528 4.69 -8.26 -10.82
N GLY A 529 5.27 -9.46 -10.89
CA GLY A 529 6.61 -9.71 -10.35
C GLY A 529 7.68 -9.02 -11.21
N PHE A 530 8.84 -8.69 -10.62
CA PHE A 530 9.95 -8.10 -11.38
C PHE A 530 10.57 -9.04 -12.41
N ASP A 531 10.31 -10.35 -12.28
CA ASP A 531 10.59 -11.37 -13.29
C ASP A 531 9.68 -11.28 -14.55
N GLY A 532 8.73 -10.34 -14.56
CA GLY A 532 7.82 -10.07 -15.66
C GLY A 532 6.61 -10.98 -15.71
N ILE A 533 6.33 -11.71 -14.64
CA ILE A 533 5.14 -12.57 -14.54
C ILE A 533 3.97 -11.76 -14.01
N ALA A 534 2.83 -11.83 -14.71
CA ALA A 534 1.59 -11.19 -14.30
C ALA A 534 1.06 -11.80 -13.00
N LEU A 535 0.50 -10.96 -12.12
CA LEU A 535 -0.14 -11.34 -10.88
C LEU A 535 -1.63 -11.02 -10.95
N PHE A 536 -2.46 -12.05 -10.78
CA PHE A 536 -3.92 -11.93 -10.77
C PHE A 536 -4.50 -12.08 -9.36
N GLY A 537 -5.72 -11.57 -9.16
CA GLY A 537 -6.50 -11.79 -7.95
C GLY A 537 -6.80 -13.28 -7.73
N LYS A 538 -7.23 -13.65 -6.52
CA LYS A 538 -7.60 -15.03 -6.24
C LYS A 538 -8.80 -15.51 -7.06
N TYR A 539 -8.99 -16.81 -7.18
CA TYR A 539 -10.30 -17.32 -7.59
C TYR A 539 -11.32 -17.16 -6.46
N GLU A 540 -12.54 -16.80 -6.84
CA GLU A 540 -13.66 -16.60 -5.93
C GLU A 540 -14.69 -17.71 -6.10
N THR A 541 -15.19 -18.26 -4.99
CA THR A 541 -16.16 -19.36 -5.02
C THR A 541 -17.46 -18.97 -5.73
N ALA A 542 -17.83 -17.69 -5.70
CA ALA A 542 -18.99 -17.16 -6.42
C ALA A 542 -18.80 -17.11 -7.95
N TYR A 543 -17.57 -17.26 -8.45
CA TYR A 543 -17.19 -17.14 -9.86
C TYR A 543 -16.46 -18.40 -10.33
N HIS A 544 -17.15 -19.54 -10.24
CA HIS A 544 -16.61 -20.88 -10.48
C HIS A 544 -16.45 -21.28 -11.96
N ASP A 545 -16.89 -20.42 -12.88
CA ASP A 545 -16.80 -20.64 -14.34
C ASP A 545 -15.68 -19.82 -15.00
N MET A 546 -14.80 -19.20 -14.19
CA MET A 546 -13.67 -18.43 -14.72
C MET A 546 -12.60 -19.33 -15.32
N ASP A 547 -11.95 -18.86 -16.38
CA ASP A 547 -10.82 -19.52 -17.04
C ASP A 547 -9.75 -19.88 -15.98
N GLY A 548 -9.23 -21.11 -16.03
CA GLY A 548 -8.17 -21.57 -15.13
C GLY A 548 -8.58 -21.94 -13.70
N VAL A 549 -9.85 -21.78 -13.30
CA VAL A 549 -10.31 -22.03 -11.91
C VAL A 549 -10.07 -23.46 -11.40
N HIS A 550 -9.93 -24.43 -12.31
CA HIS A 550 -9.65 -25.84 -11.98
C HIS A 550 -8.18 -26.21 -12.12
N ASP A 551 -7.33 -25.31 -12.60
CA ASP A 551 -5.89 -25.51 -12.69
C ASP A 551 -5.26 -25.22 -11.32
N LEU A 552 -4.60 -26.23 -10.75
CA LEU A 552 -3.94 -26.10 -9.46
C LEU A 552 -2.74 -25.15 -9.55
N LEU A 553 -2.60 -24.30 -8.53
CA LEU A 553 -1.39 -23.49 -8.36
C LEU A 553 -0.20 -24.39 -8.02
N ASP A 554 0.95 -24.08 -8.60
CA ASP A 554 2.21 -24.74 -8.33
C ASP A 554 2.88 -24.22 -7.03
N SER A 555 4.11 -24.69 -6.78
CA SER A 555 4.90 -24.28 -5.63
C SER A 555 5.18 -22.77 -5.61
N PHE A 556 5.30 -22.10 -6.75
CA PHE A 556 5.50 -20.64 -6.84
C PHE A 556 4.21 -19.83 -6.67
N GLY A 557 3.05 -20.50 -6.69
CA GLY A 557 1.74 -19.85 -6.50
C GLY A 557 1.14 -19.36 -7.82
N GLY A 558 1.51 -19.98 -8.94
CA GLY A 558 0.96 -19.69 -10.25
C GLY A 558 0.56 -20.95 -11.00
N HIS A 559 -0.03 -20.76 -12.18
CA HIS A 559 -0.32 -21.83 -13.12
C HIS A 559 -0.30 -21.31 -14.56
N ALA A 560 -0.59 -22.15 -15.54
CA ALA A 560 -0.75 -21.75 -16.93
C ALA A 560 -1.96 -22.44 -17.57
N HIS A 561 -2.77 -21.67 -18.29
CA HIS A 561 -3.88 -22.16 -19.09
C HIS A 561 -4.15 -21.22 -20.28
N ASP A 562 -4.79 -21.78 -21.31
CA ASP A 562 -5.24 -21.09 -22.51
C ASP A 562 -4.21 -20.09 -23.09
N ASN A 563 -4.66 -18.88 -23.41
CA ASN A 563 -3.86 -17.79 -23.95
C ASN A 563 -3.31 -16.85 -22.86
N TYR A 564 -3.61 -17.08 -21.57
CA TYR A 564 -3.10 -16.27 -20.46
C TYR A 564 -1.62 -16.52 -20.18
N GLY A 565 -1.09 -17.68 -20.61
CA GLY A 565 0.28 -18.09 -20.30
C GLY A 565 0.48 -18.39 -18.82
N TYR A 566 1.73 -18.55 -18.38
CA TYR A 566 2.00 -18.72 -16.94
C TYR A 566 1.79 -17.40 -16.20
N HIS A 567 1.09 -17.42 -15.07
CA HIS A 567 0.87 -16.25 -14.23
C HIS A 567 0.63 -16.65 -12.76
N TYR A 568 0.90 -15.71 -11.85
CA TYR A 568 0.66 -15.87 -10.42
C TYR A 568 -0.78 -15.54 -10.05
N HIS A 569 -1.25 -16.13 -8.95
CA HIS A 569 -2.49 -15.72 -8.29
C HIS A 569 -2.24 -15.39 -6.82
N ALA A 570 -2.93 -14.36 -6.34
CA ALA A 570 -3.19 -14.23 -4.92
C ALA A 570 -3.97 -15.48 -4.43
N HIS A 571 -3.66 -15.98 -3.24
CA HIS A 571 -4.26 -17.21 -2.72
C HIS A 571 -4.13 -17.31 -1.21
N SER A 572 -4.71 -18.36 -0.64
CA SER A 572 -4.61 -18.65 0.78
C SER A 572 -3.86 -19.96 1.04
N ALA A 573 -3.12 -20.02 2.15
CA ALA A 573 -2.46 -21.24 2.61
C ALA A 573 -2.60 -21.41 4.13
N PRO A 574 -2.68 -22.64 4.65
CA PRO A 574 -2.69 -22.87 6.08
C PRO A 574 -1.34 -22.51 6.72
N SER A 575 -1.37 -21.99 7.94
CA SER A 575 -0.17 -21.71 8.74
C SER A 575 -0.45 -21.82 10.23
N SER A 576 0.61 -21.79 11.03
CA SER A 576 0.56 -21.91 12.48
C SER A 576 1.48 -20.88 13.13
N VAL A 577 1.06 -20.37 14.27
CA VAL A 577 1.87 -19.44 15.07
C VAL A 577 3.13 -20.15 15.54
N ILE A 578 4.29 -19.58 15.22
CA ILE A 578 5.59 -20.11 15.65
C ILE A 578 5.63 -20.27 17.17
N GLY A 579 5.89 -21.49 17.64
CA GLY A 579 5.99 -21.82 19.07
C GLY A 579 4.65 -21.96 19.80
N ASP A 580 3.54 -22.06 19.07
CA ASP A 580 2.18 -22.19 19.59
C ASP A 580 1.38 -23.22 18.75
N SER A 581 0.20 -23.63 19.22
CA SER A 581 -0.73 -24.53 18.53
C SER A 581 -1.86 -23.80 17.79
N ARG A 582 -1.84 -22.45 17.75
CA ARG A 582 -2.86 -21.66 17.07
C ARG A 582 -2.63 -21.67 15.55
N ASP A 583 -3.60 -22.20 14.82
CA ASP A 583 -3.65 -22.11 13.36
C ASP A 583 -4.24 -20.78 12.90
N TYR A 584 -3.80 -20.34 11.72
CA TYR A 584 -4.32 -19.19 11.02
C TYR A 584 -4.15 -19.35 9.50
N THR A 585 -4.86 -18.53 8.73
CA THR A 585 -4.75 -18.56 7.26
C THR A 585 -3.76 -17.51 6.79
N LEU A 586 -2.73 -17.90 6.05
CA LEU A 586 -1.92 -16.95 5.30
C LEU A 586 -2.70 -16.46 4.08
N HIS A 587 -2.81 -15.15 3.95
CA HIS A 587 -3.38 -14.49 2.77
C HIS A 587 -2.26 -13.94 1.90
N ILE A 588 -1.91 -14.70 0.86
CA ILE A 588 -0.71 -14.53 0.07
C ILE A 588 -1.02 -13.65 -1.14
N LEU A 589 -0.41 -12.47 -1.21
CA LEU A 589 -0.45 -11.65 -2.42
C LEU A 589 0.53 -12.20 -3.47
N MET A 590 1.76 -12.52 -3.05
CA MET A 590 2.80 -13.18 -3.85
C MET A 590 3.77 -13.88 -2.87
N LYS A 591 4.29 -15.08 -3.19
CA LYS A 591 5.09 -15.87 -2.23
C LYS A 591 6.46 -15.26 -1.91
N GLY A 592 7.26 -14.95 -2.94
CA GLY A 592 8.59 -14.37 -2.77
C GLY A 592 9.54 -14.73 -3.90
N ALA A 593 9.72 -16.02 -4.14
CA ALA A 593 10.58 -16.52 -5.21
C ALA A 593 9.99 -16.23 -6.61
N TRP A 594 10.87 -15.96 -7.56
CA TRP A 594 10.50 -15.73 -8.96
C TRP A 594 10.61 -17.02 -9.77
N ILE A 595 9.58 -17.31 -10.58
CA ILE A 595 9.57 -18.38 -11.57
C ILE A 595 10.16 -17.92 -12.92
N GLY A 596 10.10 -16.63 -13.25
CA GLY A 596 10.71 -16.12 -14.48
C GLY A 596 12.24 -16.16 -14.37
N LYS A 597 12.94 -16.43 -15.48
CA LYS A 597 14.42 -16.49 -15.49
C LYS A 597 15.03 -15.09 -15.32
N ILE A 598 15.35 -14.72 -14.08
CA ILE A 598 15.83 -13.36 -13.77
C ILE A 598 17.27 -13.14 -14.23
N ASN A 599 18.09 -14.19 -14.26
CA ASN A 599 19.52 -14.10 -14.62
C ASN A 599 19.72 -13.63 -16.07
N ALA A 600 18.71 -13.79 -16.93
CA ALA A 600 18.73 -13.35 -18.32
C ALA A 600 18.21 -11.92 -18.52
N ILE A 601 17.67 -11.29 -17.46
CA ILE A 601 17.16 -9.93 -17.51
C ILE A 601 18.33 -8.96 -17.25
N PRO A 602 18.69 -8.08 -18.19
CA PRO A 602 19.82 -7.19 -18.00
C PRO A 602 19.53 -6.14 -16.93
N GLU A 603 20.55 -5.90 -16.10
CA GLU A 603 20.49 -4.97 -14.97
C GLU A 603 19.26 -5.21 -14.07
N PHE A 604 18.98 -6.49 -13.79
CA PHE A 604 17.94 -6.89 -12.83
C PHE A 604 18.29 -6.41 -11.43
N TRP A 605 19.55 -6.59 -11.02
CA TRP A 605 20.07 -6.20 -9.71
C TRP A 605 20.70 -4.80 -9.70
N ARG A 606 20.66 -4.15 -8.53
CA ARG A 606 21.42 -2.95 -8.18
C ARG A 606 21.98 -3.13 -6.77
N GLY A 607 23.17 -3.71 -6.67
CA GLY A 607 23.68 -4.20 -5.38
C GLY A 607 22.91 -5.45 -4.97
N ASP A 608 22.45 -5.49 -3.73
CA ASP A 608 21.72 -6.60 -3.08
C ASP A 608 20.20 -6.59 -3.33
N ALA A 609 19.69 -5.62 -4.11
CA ALA A 609 18.26 -5.41 -4.34
C ALA A 609 17.91 -5.25 -5.83
N PRO A 610 16.67 -5.56 -6.25
CA PRO A 610 16.23 -5.31 -7.63
C PRO A 610 16.35 -3.84 -8.02
N ASN A 611 16.70 -3.58 -9.28
CA ASN A 611 16.94 -2.24 -9.79
C ASN A 611 15.64 -1.49 -10.10
N VAL A 612 15.06 -0.88 -9.05
CA VAL A 612 13.78 -0.13 -9.10
C VAL A 612 13.95 1.39 -8.98
N ALA A 613 15.18 1.89 -9.07
CA ALA A 613 15.46 3.33 -8.99
C ALA A 613 15.51 4.00 -10.37
N GLY A 614 15.88 3.22 -11.40
CA GLY A 614 15.85 3.57 -12.81
C GLY A 614 16.69 4.76 -13.26
N GLN A 615 17.51 5.39 -12.40
CA GLN A 615 18.46 6.43 -12.84
C GLN A 615 19.74 5.80 -13.37
N HIS A 616 20.24 6.32 -14.48
CA HIS A 616 21.39 5.84 -15.22
C HIS A 616 21.22 4.38 -15.68
N ASN A 617 20.00 4.01 -16.07
CA ASN A 617 19.69 2.68 -16.57
C ASN A 617 19.32 2.76 -18.06
N ARG A 618 20.17 2.17 -18.92
CA ARG A 618 19.97 2.14 -20.37
C ARG A 618 18.56 1.66 -20.73
N TYR A 619 18.12 0.59 -20.10
CA TYR A 619 16.84 -0.07 -20.37
C TYR A 619 15.62 0.67 -19.79
N ALA A 620 15.83 1.67 -18.92
CA ALA A 620 14.77 2.52 -18.37
C ALA A 620 14.45 3.75 -19.25
N GLY A 621 15.17 3.96 -20.36
CA GLY A 621 14.90 5.05 -21.30
C GLY A 621 15.54 6.39 -20.91
N ASP A 622 16.52 6.37 -20.03
CA ASP A 622 17.34 7.53 -19.67
C ASP A 622 18.15 8.06 -20.87
N ARG A 623 18.50 9.34 -20.83
CA ARG A 623 19.38 10.00 -21.80
C ARG A 623 20.85 9.63 -21.69
#